data_AF-A0A961V826-F1
#
_entry.id   AF-A0A961V826-F1
#
_cell.length_a   1.000
_cell.length_b   1.000
_cell.length_c   1.000
_cell.angle_alpha   90.00
_cell.angle_beta   90.00
_cell.angle_gamma   90.00
#
_symmetry.space_group_name_H-M   'P 1'
#
loop_
_entity.id
_entity.type
_entity.pdbx_description
1 polymer ?
#
loop_
_entity_poly.entity_id
_entity_poly.type
_entity_poly.pdbx_seq_one_letter_code
_entity_poly.pdbx_strand_id
1 'polypeptide(L)'
;STMDSADVVASLERWLKVASRGKTVADKVQSIEATGPYGVRITMSQPYAPLMSLLAFSNSAAAVYPEEIVKDAGDTLSKVVGTGPYEVGEHVPDQYLQLVRFDGFKPRDDAASGWAGKRGQAPDEIRFVPVPDPNTRVEGLLSGQFDFADGLPAESYDRIAASDKAEPLLLAPFGWPVWAINHKAGLLTDQKIRQAMLAALPFDDMLFAAFGDDKFF
;
A
#
# COMPACT_ATOMS: atom_id res chain seq x y z
N SER A 1 -1.90 10.74 22.92
CA SER A 1 -3.21 11.44 22.91
C SER A 1 -4.27 10.48 22.40
N THR A 2 -5.55 10.77 22.61
CA THR A 2 -6.65 10.03 21.96
C THR A 2 -6.96 10.73 20.64
N MET A 3 -7.12 9.97 19.56
CA MET A 3 -7.47 10.53 18.26
C MET A 3 -8.82 11.26 18.30
N ASP A 4 -8.87 12.48 17.76
CA ASP A 4 -10.11 13.26 17.61
C ASP A 4 -10.23 13.91 16.22
N SER A 5 -11.28 14.71 16.03
CA SER A 5 -11.54 15.40 14.75
C SER A 5 -10.43 16.36 14.31
N ALA A 6 -9.67 16.96 15.23
CA ALA A 6 -8.61 17.91 14.89
C ALA A 6 -7.44 17.20 14.21
N ASP A 7 -7.07 16.01 14.70
CA ASP A 7 -6.07 15.13 14.07
C ASP A 7 -6.47 14.78 12.63
N VAL A 8 -7.76 14.43 12.43
CA VAL A 8 -8.30 14.07 11.12
C VAL A 8 -8.28 15.27 10.18
N VAL A 9 -8.77 16.44 10.62
CA VAL A 9 -8.79 17.66 9.80
C VAL A 9 -7.39 18.02 9.35
N ALA A 10 -6.43 18.15 10.29
CA ALA A 10 -5.06 18.51 9.97
C ALA A 10 -4.40 17.49 9.03
N SER A 11 -4.61 16.19 9.28
CA SER A 11 -4.06 15.12 8.44
C SER A 11 -4.60 15.17 7.02
N LEU A 12 -5.91 15.39 6.84
CA LEU A 12 -6.54 15.48 5.52
C LEU A 12 -6.11 16.75 4.77
N GLU A 13 -6.01 17.90 5.47
CA GLU A 13 -5.49 19.13 4.87
C GLU A 13 -4.05 18.97 4.37
N ARG A 14 -3.20 18.29 5.16
CA ARG A 14 -1.85 17.94 4.71
C ARG A 14 -1.89 16.97 3.53
N TRP A 15 -2.71 15.93 3.59
CA TRP A 15 -2.86 14.93 2.53
C TRP A 15 -3.19 15.56 1.17
N LEU A 16 -4.12 16.53 1.13
CA LEU A 16 -4.46 17.29 -0.08
C LEU A 16 -3.27 18.04 -0.69
N LYS A 17 -2.33 18.49 0.14
CA LYS A 17 -1.18 19.30 -0.27
C LYS A 17 0.02 18.47 -0.72
N VAL A 18 0.27 17.32 -0.08
CA VAL A 18 1.55 16.59 -0.25
C VAL A 18 1.39 15.25 -0.97
N ALA A 19 0.29 14.53 -0.75
CA ALA A 19 0.11 13.19 -1.30
C ALA A 19 -0.42 13.24 -2.74
N SER A 20 0.11 12.39 -3.62
CA SER A 20 -0.29 12.35 -5.03
C SER A 20 -1.81 12.17 -5.21
N ARG A 21 -2.42 11.24 -4.46
CA ARG A 21 -3.88 11.01 -4.45
C ARG A 21 -4.66 12.20 -3.89
N GLY A 22 -4.22 12.80 -2.78
CA GLY A 22 -4.86 13.99 -2.20
C GLY A 22 -4.87 15.15 -3.19
N LYS A 23 -3.75 15.38 -3.88
CA LYS A 23 -3.63 16.40 -4.94
C LYS A 23 -4.64 16.21 -6.08
N THR A 24 -5.05 14.97 -6.40
CA THR A 24 -6.05 14.73 -7.47
C THR A 24 -7.45 15.22 -7.14
N VAL A 25 -7.78 15.40 -5.85
CA VAL A 25 -9.10 15.83 -5.39
C VAL A 25 -9.08 17.19 -4.70
N ALA A 26 -7.90 17.75 -4.43
CA ALA A 26 -7.72 19.02 -3.72
C ALA A 26 -8.49 20.19 -4.34
N ASP A 27 -8.54 20.28 -5.68
CA ASP A 27 -9.28 21.34 -6.40
C ASP A 27 -10.82 21.24 -6.25
N LYS A 28 -11.31 20.11 -5.74
CA LYS A 28 -12.74 19.83 -5.54
C LYS A 28 -13.16 19.91 -4.08
N VAL A 29 -12.22 19.96 -3.14
CA VAL A 29 -12.50 20.13 -1.71
C VAL A 29 -12.56 21.63 -1.40
N GLN A 30 -13.71 22.11 -0.94
CA GLN A 30 -13.90 23.49 -0.51
C GLN A 30 -13.46 23.71 0.93
N SER A 31 -13.83 22.80 1.83
CA SER A 31 -13.43 22.87 3.25
C SER A 31 -13.40 21.49 3.89
N ILE A 32 -12.59 21.35 4.94
CA ILE A 32 -12.57 20.21 5.85
C ILE A 32 -12.66 20.79 7.26
N GLU A 33 -13.74 20.50 7.98
CA GLU A 33 -14.05 21.16 9.25
C GLU A 33 -14.48 20.14 10.30
N ALA A 34 -14.04 20.33 11.53
CA ALA A 34 -14.58 19.61 12.67
C ALA A 34 -16.02 20.08 12.95
N THR A 35 -16.92 19.15 13.17
CA THR A 35 -18.33 19.40 13.56
C THR A 35 -18.60 19.04 15.02
N GLY A 36 -17.55 18.67 15.75
CA GLY A 36 -17.54 18.19 17.12
C GLY A 36 -16.37 17.21 17.31
N PRO A 37 -16.11 16.70 18.53
CA PRO A 37 -14.91 15.92 18.84
C PRO A 37 -14.70 14.67 17.96
N TYR A 38 -15.77 14.09 17.43
CA TYR A 38 -15.76 12.88 16.61
C TYR A 38 -16.46 13.04 15.27
N GLY A 39 -16.64 14.27 14.80
CA GLY A 39 -17.33 14.57 13.54
C GLY A 39 -16.47 15.43 12.62
N VAL A 40 -16.34 15.03 11.36
CA VAL A 40 -15.67 15.81 10.32
C VAL A 40 -16.62 16.00 9.14
N ARG A 41 -16.67 17.22 8.62
CA ARG A 41 -17.40 17.58 7.39
C ARG A 41 -16.41 17.94 6.30
N ILE A 42 -16.50 17.24 5.18
CA ILE A 42 -15.78 17.58 3.95
C ILE A 42 -16.80 18.20 2.99
N THR A 43 -16.62 19.48 2.67
CA THR A 43 -17.47 20.19 1.70
C THR A 43 -16.83 20.11 0.33
N MET A 44 -17.58 19.62 -0.66
CA MET A 44 -17.10 19.48 -2.04
C MET A 44 -17.70 20.56 -2.94
N SER A 45 -16.95 21.05 -3.92
CA SER A 45 -17.45 22.04 -4.90
C SER A 45 -18.38 21.45 -5.95
N GLN A 46 -18.33 20.13 -6.11
CA GLN A 46 -19.18 19.36 -7.01
C GLN A 46 -19.26 17.91 -6.53
N PRO A 47 -20.29 17.14 -6.94
CA PRO A 47 -20.33 15.71 -6.68
C PRO A 47 -19.07 15.01 -7.20
N TYR A 48 -18.44 14.19 -6.35
CA TYR A 48 -17.23 13.46 -6.71
C TYR A 48 -17.26 12.05 -6.11
N ALA A 49 -17.81 11.11 -6.87
CA ALA A 49 -17.96 9.71 -6.44
C ALA A 49 -16.65 9.03 -5.98
N PRO A 50 -15.47 9.28 -6.59
CA PRO A 50 -14.24 8.60 -6.19
C PRO A 50 -13.66 8.98 -4.82
N LEU A 51 -14.22 9.98 -4.12
CA LEU A 51 -13.65 10.46 -2.84
C LEU A 51 -13.46 9.34 -1.83
N MET A 52 -14.48 8.48 -1.66
CA MET A 52 -14.42 7.38 -0.68
C MET A 52 -13.29 6.40 -0.98
N SER A 53 -13.09 6.06 -2.25
CA SER A 53 -11.97 5.21 -2.66
C SER A 53 -10.62 5.89 -2.40
N LEU A 54 -10.50 7.19 -2.68
CA LEU A 54 -9.26 7.95 -2.43
C LEU A 54 -8.89 7.99 -0.95
N LEU A 55 -9.88 8.14 -0.05
CA LEU A 55 -9.66 8.11 1.39
C LEU A 55 -9.25 6.70 1.90
N ALA A 56 -9.72 5.64 1.23
CA ALA A 56 -9.50 4.26 1.66
C ALA A 56 -8.21 3.62 1.11
N PHE A 57 -7.61 4.16 0.05
CA PHE A 57 -6.40 3.58 -0.54
C PHE A 57 -5.21 3.59 0.44
N SER A 58 -4.50 2.46 0.50
CA SER A 58 -3.30 2.29 1.36
C SER A 58 -2.05 2.99 0.81
N ASN A 59 -1.99 3.25 -0.50
CA ASN A 59 -0.87 3.95 -1.12
C ASN A 59 -1.17 5.45 -1.26
N SER A 60 -0.21 6.31 -0.88
CA SER A 60 -0.45 7.76 -0.74
C SER A 60 -1.71 8.05 0.10
N ALA A 61 -1.84 7.29 1.19
CA ALA A 61 -3.04 7.19 2.00
C ALA A 61 -3.41 8.49 2.71
N ALA A 62 -4.71 8.68 2.92
CA ALA A 62 -5.27 9.65 3.84
C ALA A 62 -5.14 9.17 5.30
N ALA A 63 -3.91 8.87 5.71
CA ALA A 63 -3.61 8.40 7.05
C ALA A 63 -3.77 9.52 8.10
N VAL A 64 -4.31 9.16 9.25
CA VAL A 64 -4.51 10.09 10.38
C VAL A 64 -3.30 10.03 11.30
N TYR A 65 -2.74 11.20 11.58
CA TYR A 65 -1.61 11.42 12.47
C TYR A 65 -2.02 12.44 13.54
N PRO A 66 -1.35 12.44 14.72
CA PRO A 66 -1.54 13.49 15.71
C PRO A 66 -1.32 14.89 15.11
N GLU A 67 -2.22 15.82 15.40
CA GLU A 67 -2.21 17.18 14.86
C GLU A 67 -0.86 17.88 15.09
N GLU A 68 -0.27 17.70 16.26
CA GLU A 68 1.03 18.28 16.64
C GLU A 68 2.20 17.81 15.76
N ILE A 69 2.11 16.59 15.20
CA ILE A 69 3.13 16.07 14.27
C ILE A 69 2.91 16.64 12.87
N VAL A 70 1.66 16.82 12.48
CA VAL A 70 1.28 17.26 11.13
C VAL A 70 1.52 18.75 10.94
N LYS A 71 1.17 19.59 11.92
CA LYS A 71 1.31 21.04 11.85
C LYS A 71 2.75 21.51 11.64
N ASP A 72 3.69 20.80 12.26
CA ASP A 72 5.11 21.11 12.17
C ASP A 72 5.81 20.42 10.98
N ALA A 73 5.09 19.55 10.25
CA ALA A 73 5.65 18.79 9.14
C ALA A 73 5.46 19.51 7.80
N GLY A 74 6.55 19.60 7.03
CA GLY A 74 6.49 19.89 5.60
C GLY A 74 6.06 18.65 4.80
N ASP A 75 6.73 18.43 3.67
CA ASP A 75 6.45 17.27 2.80
C ASP A 75 6.75 15.92 3.46
N THR A 76 7.65 15.91 4.46
CA THR A 76 8.07 14.70 5.18
C THR A 76 7.72 14.80 6.66
N LEU A 77 7.23 13.71 7.24
CA LEU A 77 6.97 13.60 8.67
C LEU A 77 8.27 13.27 9.42
N SER A 78 8.51 13.94 10.54
CA SER A 78 9.68 13.66 11.40
C SER A 78 9.54 12.35 12.18
N LYS A 79 8.30 11.94 12.46
CA LYS A 79 7.94 10.69 13.13
C LYS A 79 6.68 10.11 12.51
N VAL A 80 6.61 8.78 12.45
CA VAL A 80 5.43 8.05 11.99
C VAL A 80 4.67 7.56 13.22
N VAL A 81 3.53 8.19 13.51
CA VAL A 81 2.65 7.83 14.62
C VAL A 81 1.24 7.67 14.09
N GLY A 82 0.64 6.52 14.32
CA GLY A 82 -0.73 6.21 13.89
C GLY A 82 -1.53 5.52 14.99
N THR A 83 -2.71 5.04 14.63
CA THR A 83 -3.64 4.33 15.54
C THR A 83 -3.67 2.82 15.30
N GLY A 84 -2.71 2.31 14.55
CA GLY A 84 -2.62 0.91 14.15
C GLY A 84 -2.20 -0.03 15.28
N PRO A 85 -2.18 -1.35 15.03
CA PRO A 85 -1.80 -2.37 16.01
C PRO A 85 -0.31 -2.44 16.31
N TYR A 86 0.56 -1.69 15.63
CA TYR A 86 1.98 -1.72 15.95
C TYR A 86 2.57 -0.32 15.89
N GLU A 87 3.55 -0.08 16.76
CA GLU A 87 4.38 1.11 16.79
C GLU A 87 5.68 0.85 16.03
N VAL A 88 6.23 1.90 15.43
CA VAL A 88 7.58 1.83 14.87
C VAL A 88 8.57 1.78 16.03
N GLY A 89 9.31 0.67 16.12
CA GLY A 89 10.44 0.49 17.03
C GLY A 89 11.72 1.04 16.39
N GLU A 90 12.70 0.16 16.20
CA GLU A 90 13.94 0.51 15.52
C GLU A 90 13.82 0.47 13.98
N HIS A 91 14.44 1.43 13.31
CA HIS A 91 14.64 1.41 11.87
C HIS A 91 16.13 1.53 11.57
N VAL A 92 16.72 0.41 11.16
CA VAL A 92 18.12 0.34 10.71
C VAL A 92 18.10 0.21 9.19
N PRO A 93 18.44 1.29 8.45
CA PRO A 93 18.43 1.27 6.99
C PRO A 93 19.21 0.08 6.44
N ASP A 94 18.64 -0.54 5.39
CA ASP A 94 19.17 -1.72 4.70
C ASP A 94 19.32 -2.99 5.57
N GLN A 95 18.87 -2.97 6.83
CA GLN A 95 18.93 -4.14 7.73
C GLN A 95 17.57 -4.58 8.22
N TYR A 96 16.78 -3.70 8.84
CA TYR A 96 15.41 -4.02 9.24
C TYR A 96 14.59 -2.79 9.66
N LEU A 97 13.27 -2.93 9.53
CA LEU A 97 12.27 -2.13 10.22
C LEU A 97 11.59 -3.01 11.27
N GLN A 98 11.69 -2.63 12.53
CA GLN A 98 11.03 -3.29 13.65
C GLN A 98 9.71 -2.59 13.95
N LEU A 99 8.64 -3.37 14.03
CA LEU A 99 7.35 -2.94 14.57
C LEU A 99 7.10 -3.68 15.88
N VAL A 100 6.75 -2.96 16.94
CA VAL A 100 6.47 -3.51 18.27
C VAL A 100 4.97 -3.40 18.54
N ARG A 101 4.40 -4.41 19.21
CA ARG A 101 2.98 -4.43 19.55
C ARG A 101 2.56 -3.16 20.30
N PHE A 102 1.49 -2.52 19.82
CA PHE A 102 0.85 -1.41 20.54
C PHE A 102 -0.21 -1.89 21.53
N ASP A 103 0.13 -2.01 22.82
CA ASP A 103 -0.81 -2.53 23.83
C ASP A 103 -2.08 -1.66 24.00
N GLY A 104 -2.06 -0.40 23.56
CA GLY A 104 -3.22 0.49 23.56
C GLY A 104 -4.19 0.31 22.38
N PHE A 105 -3.90 -0.62 21.46
CA PHE A 105 -4.72 -0.85 20.27
C PHE A 105 -6.11 -1.36 20.62
N LYS A 106 -7.14 -0.74 20.02
CA LYS A 106 -8.53 -1.17 20.17
C LYS A 106 -9.03 -1.73 18.83
N PRO A 107 -9.13 -3.06 18.69
CA PRO A 107 -9.63 -3.66 17.46
C PRO A 107 -11.10 -3.29 17.26
N ARG A 108 -11.51 -3.21 15.99
CA ARG A 108 -12.93 -3.12 15.65
C ARG A 108 -13.61 -4.48 15.83
N ASP A 109 -14.92 -4.45 16.04
CA ASP A 109 -15.73 -5.66 16.27
C ASP A 109 -16.36 -6.24 15.00
N ASP A 110 -16.40 -5.47 13.89
CA ASP A 110 -16.91 -5.94 12.61
C ASP A 110 -15.95 -6.92 11.93
N ALA A 111 -16.50 -7.83 11.13
CA ALA A 111 -15.74 -8.89 10.48
C ALA A 111 -14.56 -8.35 9.66
N ALA A 112 -13.41 -9.01 9.77
CA ALA A 112 -12.23 -8.67 8.98
C ALA A 112 -12.49 -8.94 7.50
N SER A 113 -12.19 -7.98 6.62
CA SER A 113 -12.23 -8.14 5.17
C SER A 113 -10.84 -8.26 4.53
N GLY A 114 -9.79 -8.27 5.34
CA GLY A 114 -8.39 -8.10 4.92
C GLY A 114 -7.99 -6.64 4.72
N TRP A 115 -8.91 -5.78 4.26
CA TRP A 115 -8.66 -4.35 4.06
C TRP A 115 -9.21 -3.48 5.20
N ALA A 116 -10.30 -3.91 5.83
CA ALA A 116 -10.99 -3.22 6.91
C ALA A 116 -11.53 -4.22 7.96
N GLY A 117 -12.21 -3.68 8.97
CA GLY A 117 -12.81 -4.47 10.06
C GLY A 117 -11.80 -4.84 11.13
N LYS A 118 -12.11 -5.91 11.87
CA LYS A 118 -11.29 -6.43 12.97
C LYS A 118 -9.87 -6.73 12.50
N ARG A 119 -8.88 -6.28 13.29
CA ARG A 119 -7.47 -6.59 13.08
C ARG A 119 -6.91 -7.30 14.30
N GLY A 120 -6.17 -8.38 14.05
CA GLY A 120 -5.41 -9.09 15.07
C GLY A 120 -4.06 -8.42 15.35
N GLN A 121 -3.44 -8.84 16.45
CA GLN A 121 -2.17 -8.33 16.93
C GLN A 121 -1.43 -9.46 17.66
N ALA A 122 -1.23 -10.57 16.95
CA ALA A 122 -0.74 -11.81 17.53
C ALA A 122 0.77 -11.78 17.84
N PRO A 123 1.65 -11.37 16.91
CA PRO A 123 3.06 -11.14 17.24
C PRO A 123 3.27 -10.05 18.29
N ASP A 124 4.26 -10.25 19.16
CA ASP A 124 4.80 -9.18 20.01
C ASP A 124 5.65 -8.19 19.18
N GLU A 125 6.30 -8.69 18.14
CA GLU A 125 7.21 -7.95 17.27
C GLU A 125 7.12 -8.46 15.83
N ILE A 126 7.27 -7.55 14.86
CA ILE A 126 7.41 -7.86 13.44
C ILE A 126 8.71 -7.21 12.94
N ARG A 127 9.57 -7.98 12.28
CA ARG A 127 10.75 -7.45 11.57
C ARG A 127 10.57 -7.56 10.08
N PHE A 128 10.57 -6.42 9.40
CA PHE A 128 10.70 -6.36 7.95
C PHE A 128 12.19 -6.30 7.61
N VAL A 129 12.71 -7.38 7.04
CA VAL A 129 14.11 -7.50 6.64
C VAL A 129 14.21 -7.39 5.11
N PRO A 130 14.92 -6.40 4.56
CA PRO A 130 15.14 -6.31 3.13
C PRO A 130 16.11 -7.40 2.69
N VAL A 131 15.61 -8.33 1.89
CA VAL A 131 16.41 -9.40 1.28
C VAL A 131 16.27 -9.27 -0.23
N PRO A 132 17.21 -8.64 -0.95
CA PRO A 132 17.05 -8.34 -2.37
C PRO A 132 16.93 -9.59 -3.24
N ASP A 133 17.71 -10.63 -2.93
CA ASP A 133 17.75 -11.86 -3.70
C ASP A 133 16.52 -12.75 -3.40
N PRO A 134 15.69 -13.07 -4.42
CA PRO A 134 14.47 -13.83 -4.21
C PRO A 134 14.72 -15.28 -3.81
N ASN A 135 15.82 -15.92 -4.26
CA ASN A 135 16.14 -17.29 -3.86
C ASN A 135 16.53 -17.37 -2.39
N THR A 136 17.23 -16.35 -1.88
CA THR A 136 17.55 -16.22 -0.46
C THR A 136 16.28 -16.08 0.38
N ARG A 137 15.24 -15.38 -0.12
CA ARG A 137 13.93 -15.34 0.54
C ARG A 137 13.28 -16.73 0.61
N VAL A 138 13.35 -17.51 -0.48
CA VAL A 138 12.85 -18.89 -0.53
C VAL A 138 13.58 -19.78 0.49
N GLU A 139 14.92 -19.75 0.53
CA GLU A 139 15.68 -20.55 1.51
C GLU A 139 15.38 -20.14 2.96
N GLY A 140 15.25 -18.84 3.22
CA GLY A 140 14.88 -18.34 4.56
C GLY A 140 13.49 -18.81 4.99
N LEU A 141 12.53 -18.82 4.07
CA LEU A 141 11.19 -19.35 4.32
C LEU A 141 11.23 -20.87 4.57
N LEU A 142 11.94 -21.63 3.72
CA LEU A 142 12.01 -23.10 3.81
C LEU A 142 12.82 -23.62 5.00
N SER A 143 13.75 -22.81 5.52
CA SER A 143 14.50 -23.12 6.74
C SER A 143 13.74 -22.75 8.02
N GLY A 144 12.62 -22.01 7.91
CA GLY A 144 11.89 -21.45 9.04
C GLY A 144 12.55 -20.20 9.66
N GLN A 145 13.52 -19.60 8.96
CA GLN A 145 14.10 -18.31 9.37
C GLN A 145 13.12 -17.15 9.18
N PHE A 146 12.25 -17.22 8.17
CA PHE A 146 11.21 -16.22 7.90
C PHE A 146 9.83 -16.84 8.02
N ASP A 147 8.95 -16.20 8.80
CA ASP A 147 7.53 -16.60 8.90
C ASP A 147 6.71 -16.19 7.66
N PHE A 148 7.20 -15.20 6.91
CA PHE A 148 6.55 -14.69 5.70
C PHE A 148 7.60 -14.17 4.71
N ALA A 149 7.38 -14.42 3.43
CA ALA A 149 8.18 -13.84 2.36
C ALA A 149 7.30 -13.55 1.12
N ASP A 150 7.52 -12.40 0.49
CA ASP A 150 6.84 -11.97 -0.73
C ASP A 150 7.81 -11.91 -1.94
N GLY A 151 7.23 -11.69 -3.12
CA GLY A 151 7.98 -11.57 -4.37
C GLY A 151 8.84 -12.79 -4.70
N LEU A 152 8.35 -13.99 -4.41
CA LEU A 152 9.09 -15.23 -4.65
C LEU A 152 9.05 -15.62 -6.14
N PRO A 153 10.09 -16.31 -6.67
CA PRO A 153 10.09 -16.76 -8.05
C PRO A 153 8.98 -17.77 -8.30
N ALA A 154 8.34 -17.71 -9.47
CA ALA A 154 7.29 -18.63 -9.89
C ALA A 154 7.78 -20.09 -9.87
N GLU A 155 9.04 -20.31 -10.23
CA GLU A 155 9.69 -21.63 -10.29
C GLU A 155 9.88 -22.28 -8.91
N SER A 156 9.81 -21.49 -7.84
CA SER A 156 9.92 -21.99 -6.47
C SER A 156 8.59 -22.50 -5.90
N TYR A 157 7.48 -22.29 -6.61
CA TYR A 157 6.13 -22.63 -6.14
C TYR A 157 6.01 -24.08 -5.68
N ASP A 158 6.36 -25.04 -6.55
CA ASP A 158 6.20 -26.47 -6.25
C ASP A 158 7.10 -26.92 -5.09
N ARG A 159 8.29 -26.30 -4.96
CA ARG A 159 9.20 -26.56 -3.85
C ARG A 159 8.63 -26.05 -2.52
N ILE A 160 7.98 -24.89 -2.53
CA ILE A 160 7.30 -24.35 -1.34
C ILE A 160 6.07 -25.20 -1.02
N ALA A 161 5.27 -25.59 -2.01
CA ALA A 161 4.11 -26.45 -1.84
C ALA A 161 4.45 -27.83 -1.24
N ALA A 162 5.65 -28.35 -1.52
CA ALA A 162 6.15 -29.62 -0.99
C ALA A 162 6.82 -29.50 0.40
N SER A 163 6.95 -28.29 0.95
CA SER A 163 7.60 -28.04 2.24
C SER A 163 6.70 -28.38 3.43
N ASP A 164 7.30 -28.79 4.55
CA ASP A 164 6.62 -28.89 5.84
C ASP A 164 6.69 -27.58 6.65
N LYS A 165 7.38 -26.55 6.14
CA LYS A 165 7.62 -25.27 6.83
C LYS A 165 6.77 -24.11 6.34
N ALA A 166 6.33 -24.15 5.08
CA ALA A 166 5.66 -23.03 4.45
C ALA A 166 4.63 -23.50 3.43
N GLU A 167 3.64 -22.65 3.16
CA GLU A 167 2.63 -22.87 2.14
C GLU A 167 2.64 -21.69 1.15
N PRO A 168 2.52 -21.94 -0.16
CA PRO A 168 2.46 -20.86 -1.12
C PRO A 168 1.05 -20.23 -1.12
N LEU A 169 1.00 -18.90 -1.05
CA LEU A 169 -0.24 -18.13 -1.16
C LEU A 169 -0.28 -17.39 -2.50
N LEU A 170 -1.19 -17.81 -3.39
CA LEU A 170 -1.49 -17.07 -4.62
C LEU A 170 -2.60 -16.07 -4.35
N LEU A 171 -2.28 -14.80 -4.55
CA LEU A 171 -3.25 -13.71 -4.49
C LEU A 171 -3.81 -13.46 -5.88
N ALA A 172 -5.07 -13.00 -5.94
CA ALA A 172 -5.65 -12.54 -7.19
C ALA A 172 -4.76 -11.43 -7.80
N PRO A 173 -4.60 -11.39 -9.14
CA PRO A 173 -3.81 -10.34 -9.79
C PRO A 173 -4.28 -8.94 -9.36
N PHE A 174 -3.37 -8.14 -8.81
CA PHE A 174 -3.69 -6.78 -8.33
C PHE A 174 -3.43 -5.69 -9.39
N GLY A 175 -2.86 -6.07 -10.54
CA GLY A 175 -2.50 -5.17 -11.62
C GLY A 175 -2.18 -5.91 -12.90
N TRP A 176 -1.78 -5.16 -13.92
CA TRP A 176 -1.41 -5.66 -15.23
C TRP A 176 -0.10 -5.00 -15.69
N PRO A 177 0.80 -5.72 -16.37
CA PRO A 177 1.95 -5.11 -17.03
C PRO A 177 1.47 -4.04 -18.02
N VAL A 178 2.00 -2.82 -17.91
CA VAL A 178 1.66 -1.70 -18.80
C VAL A 178 2.89 -1.19 -19.50
N TRP A 179 2.76 -0.95 -20.79
CA TRP A 179 3.66 -0.06 -21.50
C TRP A 179 3.18 1.38 -21.37
N ALA A 180 3.87 2.15 -20.52
CA ALA A 180 3.63 3.58 -20.38
C ALA A 180 4.23 4.32 -21.57
N ILE A 181 3.41 4.57 -22.59
CA ILE A 181 3.86 5.19 -23.85
C ILE A 181 3.75 6.71 -23.77
N ASN A 182 4.84 7.42 -24.11
CA ASN A 182 4.83 8.87 -24.21
C ASN A 182 4.11 9.35 -25.49
N HIS A 183 2.88 9.81 -25.37
CA HIS A 183 2.08 10.32 -26.49
C HIS A 183 2.49 11.71 -26.99
N LYS A 184 3.48 12.37 -26.34
CA LYS A 184 3.87 13.76 -26.62
C LYS A 184 5.23 13.90 -27.32
N ALA A 185 5.97 12.81 -27.53
CA ALA A 185 7.29 12.89 -28.14
C ALA A 185 7.59 11.70 -29.06
N GLY A 186 8.37 11.96 -30.12
CA GLY A 186 8.86 10.95 -31.05
C GLY A 186 7.76 10.29 -31.89
N LEU A 187 8.06 9.07 -32.38
CA LEU A 187 7.18 8.29 -33.25
C LEU A 187 5.83 7.95 -32.59
N LEU A 188 5.82 7.87 -31.26
CA LEU A 188 4.64 7.44 -30.49
C LEU A 188 3.61 8.57 -30.33
N THR A 189 3.86 9.75 -30.92
CA THR A 189 2.85 10.79 -31.14
C THR A 189 1.78 10.33 -32.15
N ASP A 190 2.15 9.54 -33.16
CA ASP A 190 1.22 8.99 -34.15
C ASP A 190 0.43 7.80 -33.58
N GLN A 191 -0.90 7.91 -33.60
CA GLN A 191 -1.80 6.85 -33.17
C GLN A 191 -1.66 5.57 -33.98
N LYS A 192 -1.39 5.65 -35.29
CA LYS A 192 -1.25 4.48 -36.15
C LYS A 192 -0.03 3.66 -35.77
N ILE A 193 1.06 4.31 -35.36
CA ILE A 193 2.26 3.63 -34.87
C ILE A 193 1.96 2.90 -33.55
N ARG A 194 1.21 3.52 -32.63
CA ARG A 194 0.79 2.87 -31.38
C ARG A 194 -0.11 1.66 -31.63
N GLN A 195 -1.02 1.76 -32.59
CA GLN A 195 -1.88 0.64 -33.01
C GLN A 195 -1.07 -0.49 -33.66
N ALA A 196 -0.10 -0.15 -34.51
CA ALA A 196 0.79 -1.12 -35.13
C ALA A 196 1.64 -1.85 -34.08
N MET A 197 2.14 -1.13 -33.06
CA MET A 197 2.80 -1.75 -31.91
C MET A 197 1.87 -2.72 -31.21
N LEU A 198 0.66 -2.29 -30.81
CA LEU A 198 -0.30 -3.14 -30.11
C LEU A 198 -0.62 -4.44 -30.87
N ALA A 199 -0.77 -4.34 -32.20
CA ALA A 199 -1.05 -5.49 -33.05
C ALA A 199 0.15 -6.45 -33.22
N ALA A 200 1.36 -5.99 -32.94
CA ALA A 200 2.59 -6.77 -33.11
C ALA A 200 3.02 -7.52 -31.83
N LEU A 201 2.34 -7.31 -30.70
CA LEU A 201 2.73 -7.92 -29.43
C LEU A 201 2.04 -9.26 -29.20
N PRO A 202 2.80 -10.35 -29.02
CA PRO A 202 2.25 -11.63 -28.63
C PRO A 202 2.10 -11.66 -27.11
N PHE A 203 1.02 -11.06 -26.59
CA PHE A 203 0.83 -10.89 -25.14
C PHE A 203 0.90 -12.21 -24.37
N ASP A 204 0.29 -13.28 -24.88
CA ASP A 204 0.32 -14.59 -24.22
C ASP A 204 1.75 -15.13 -24.14
N ASP A 205 2.50 -15.12 -25.25
CA ASP A 205 3.89 -15.58 -25.28
C ASP A 205 4.78 -14.76 -24.34
N MET A 206 4.53 -13.44 -24.24
CA MET A 206 5.26 -12.56 -23.33
C MET A 206 4.97 -12.91 -21.87
N LEU A 207 3.72 -13.22 -21.52
CA LEU A 207 3.34 -13.58 -20.16
C LEU A 207 3.86 -14.98 -19.79
N PHE A 208 3.75 -15.96 -20.69
CA PHE A 208 4.37 -17.28 -20.49
C PHE A 208 5.89 -17.19 -20.36
N ALA A 209 6.56 -16.35 -21.15
CA ALA A 209 8.00 -16.15 -21.02
C ALA A 209 8.40 -15.48 -19.70
N ALA A 210 7.55 -14.61 -19.15
CA ALA A 210 7.83 -13.87 -17.92
C ALA A 210 7.49 -14.66 -16.64
N PHE A 211 6.43 -15.48 -16.67
CA PHE A 211 5.86 -16.11 -15.48
C PHE A 211 5.77 -17.64 -15.56
N GLY A 212 6.03 -18.23 -16.72
CA GLY A 212 6.12 -19.67 -16.94
C GLY A 212 4.77 -20.41 -17.05
N ASP A 213 3.82 -20.09 -16.17
CA ASP A 213 2.54 -20.79 -16.00
C ASP A 213 1.39 -19.77 -15.89
N ASP A 214 0.25 -20.08 -16.51
CA ASP A 214 -0.90 -19.17 -16.59
C ASP A 214 -1.58 -18.93 -15.24
N LYS A 215 -1.33 -19.77 -14.23
CA LYS A 215 -1.78 -19.52 -12.86
C LYS A 215 -1.17 -18.27 -12.22
N PHE A 216 -0.12 -17.70 -12.82
CA PHE A 216 0.60 -16.53 -12.31
C PHE A 216 0.24 -15.20 -13.03
N PHE A 217 -0.63 -15.20 -14.05
CA PHE A 217 -1.00 -13.98 -14.79
C PHE A 217 -2.45 -13.90 -15.26
#